data_AF-A0A956ARC6-F1
#
_entry.id   AF-A0A956ARC6-F1
#
_cell.length_a   1.000
_cell.length_b   1.000
_cell.length_c   1.000
_cell.angle_alpha   90.00
_cell.angle_beta   90.00
_cell.angle_gamma   90.00
#
_symmetry.space_group_name_H-M   'P 1'
#
loop_
_entity.id
_entity.type
_entity.pdbx_description
1 polymer ?
#
loop_
_entity_poly.entity_id
_entity_poly.type
_entity_poly.pdbx_seq_one_letter_code
_entity_poly.pdbx_strand_id
1 'polypeptide(L)'
;MKLDPRSGSLGSSCRLALAVALALTLGCAGLSDDLRHARRSYAAAAYEDALTWLVAVEGDIPAATPAQQATWHYLRGMTEYRLGHRGEARHYLALAHVIGGERGVGLQPEWRRTLAITLAELSSELPGSTEP
;
A
#
# COMPACT_ATOMS: atom_id res chain seq x y z
N MET A 1 58.51 32.95 15.55
CA MET A 1 58.04 32.30 14.30
C MET A 1 57.91 30.80 14.54
N LYS A 2 56.69 30.32 14.80
CA LYS A 2 56.20 28.98 14.44
C LYS A 2 54.68 28.97 14.67
N LEU A 3 53.95 29.11 13.57
CA LEU A 3 52.56 28.64 13.46
C LEU A 3 52.63 27.11 13.39
N ASP A 4 51.70 26.41 14.05
CA ASP A 4 50.74 25.64 13.27
C ASP A 4 49.50 25.22 14.07
N PRO A 5 48.32 25.19 13.41
CA PRO A 5 47.01 24.86 13.97
C PRO A 5 46.64 23.40 13.67
N ARG A 6 45.65 22.84 14.39
CA ARG A 6 44.65 21.95 13.79
C ARG A 6 43.52 21.61 14.75
N SER A 7 42.39 22.27 14.50
CA SER A 7 41.06 21.96 15.00
C SER A 7 40.68 20.51 14.68
N GLY A 8 40.43 19.72 15.73
CA GLY A 8 39.83 18.39 15.63
C GLY A 8 38.30 18.46 15.55
N SER A 9 37.76 18.79 14.37
CA SER A 9 36.33 18.63 14.06
C SER A 9 36.09 17.25 13.43
N LEU A 10 36.22 16.17 14.21
CA LEU A 10 35.89 14.80 13.76
C LEU A 10 34.60 14.23 14.40
N GLY A 11 33.99 14.92 15.37
CA GLY A 11 32.83 14.41 16.11
C GLY A 11 31.45 14.65 15.46
N SER A 12 31.34 15.63 14.56
CA SER A 12 30.03 16.08 14.05
C SER A 12 29.51 15.22 12.88
N SER A 13 30.39 14.75 11.99
CA SER A 13 29.98 14.06 10.76
C SER A 13 29.49 12.62 11.01
N CYS A 14 29.98 11.96 12.06
CA CYS A 14 29.62 10.58 12.38
C CYS A 14 28.21 10.47 13.01
N ARG A 15 27.75 11.53 13.71
CA ARG A 15 26.42 11.57 14.33
C ARG A 15 25.30 11.81 13.33
N LEU A 16 25.55 12.61 12.29
CA LEU A 16 24.57 12.87 11.23
C LEU A 16 24.33 11.64 10.34
N ALA A 17 25.39 10.88 10.03
CA ALA A 17 25.26 9.68 9.20
C ALA A 17 24.41 8.58 9.87
N LEU A 18 24.49 8.44 11.19
CA LEU A 18 23.75 7.42 11.93
C LEU A 18 22.25 7.75 12.06
N ALA A 19 21.89 9.03 12.14
CA ALA A 19 20.50 9.47 12.25
C ALA A 19 19.70 9.28 10.95
N VAL A 20 20.34 9.48 9.79
CA VAL A 20 19.69 9.31 8.47
C VAL A 20 19.42 7.83 8.15
N ALA A 21 20.34 6.94 8.53
CA ALA A 21 20.17 5.50 8.31
C ALA A 21 19.02 4.90 9.15
N LEU A 22 18.75 5.45 10.34
CA LEU A 22 17.68 4.97 11.23
C LEU A 22 16.27 5.44 10.78
N ALA A 23 16.17 6.57 10.08
CA ALA A 23 14.89 7.06 9.57
C ALA A 23 14.32 6.19 8.43
N LEU A 24 15.20 5.56 7.63
CA LEU A 24 14.80 4.74 6.49
C LEU A 24 14.25 3.36 6.89
N THR A 25 14.64 2.81 8.05
CA THR A 25 14.15 1.50 8.50
C THR A 25 12.79 1.56 9.20
N LEU A 26 12.40 2.72 9.73
CA LEU A 26 11.12 2.92 10.42
C LEU A 26 9.91 2.90 9.46
N GLY A 27 10.08 3.35 8.21
CA GLY A 27 8.98 3.42 7.24
C GLY A 27 8.43 2.06 6.82
N CYS A 28 9.29 1.06 6.59
CA CYS A 28 8.85 -0.28 6.18
C CYS A 28 8.15 -1.07 7.30
N ALA A 29 8.58 -0.85 8.55
CA ALA A 29 7.94 -1.46 9.71
C ALA A 29 6.54 -0.86 9.94
N GLY A 30 6.41 0.47 9.84
CA GLY A 30 5.12 1.17 9.94
C GLY A 30 4.11 0.70 8.90
N LEU A 31 4.50 0.72 7.61
CA LEU A 31 3.60 0.29 6.53
C LEU A 31 3.06 -1.14 6.74
N SER A 32 3.92 -2.07 7.17
CA SER A 32 3.51 -3.47 7.37
C SER A 32 2.51 -3.62 8.51
N ASP A 33 2.68 -2.84 9.58
CA ASP A 33 1.79 -2.86 10.74
C ASP A 33 0.46 -2.15 10.47
N ASP A 34 0.47 -1.04 9.74
CA ASP A 34 -0.72 -0.33 9.31
C ASP A 34 -1.54 -1.19 8.31
N LEU A 35 -0.88 -1.87 7.36
CA LEU A 35 -1.54 -2.85 6.48
C LEU A 35 -2.14 -4.02 7.26
N ARG A 36 -1.48 -4.44 8.34
CA ARG A 36 -2.02 -5.47 9.23
C ARG A 36 -3.26 -4.96 9.96
N HIS A 37 -3.29 -3.68 10.34
CA HIS A 37 -4.45 -3.05 10.95
C HIS A 37 -5.62 -2.96 9.96
N ALA A 38 -5.38 -2.42 8.77
CA ALA A 38 -6.38 -2.37 7.69
C ALA A 38 -6.99 -3.75 7.42
N ARG A 39 -6.17 -4.79 7.33
CA ARG A 39 -6.62 -6.17 7.12
C ARG A 39 -7.52 -6.67 8.25
N ARG A 40 -7.19 -6.37 9.50
CA ARG A 40 -8.03 -6.75 10.66
C ARG A 40 -9.38 -6.02 10.63
N SER A 41 -9.38 -4.72 10.37
CA SER A 41 -10.62 -3.93 10.26
C SER A 41 -11.51 -4.46 9.14
N TYR A 42 -10.94 -4.73 7.95
CA TYR A 42 -11.67 -5.33 6.83
C TYR A 42 -12.26 -6.71 7.20
N ALA A 43 -11.47 -7.57 7.84
CA ALA A 43 -11.92 -8.89 8.27
C ALA A 43 -13.04 -8.83 9.33
N ALA A 44 -13.05 -7.78 10.16
CA ALA A 44 -14.09 -7.51 11.15
C ALA A 44 -15.33 -6.79 10.56
N ALA A 45 -15.38 -6.59 9.24
CA ALA A 45 -16.41 -5.82 8.54
C ALA A 45 -16.54 -4.34 8.96
N ALA A 46 -15.49 -3.79 9.59
CA ALA A 46 -15.37 -2.35 9.88
C ALA A 46 -14.71 -1.66 8.67
N TYR A 47 -15.48 -1.46 7.60
CA TYR A 47 -14.96 -1.03 6.30
C TYR A 47 -14.50 0.42 6.30
N GLU A 48 -15.18 1.32 7.00
CA GLU A 48 -14.79 2.71 7.18
C GLU A 48 -13.48 2.84 7.98
N ASP A 49 -13.30 2.00 9.00
CA ASP A 49 -12.03 1.92 9.74
C ASP A 49 -10.92 1.36 8.85
N ALA A 50 -11.21 0.29 8.10
CA ALA A 50 -10.25 -0.28 7.15
C ALA A 50 -9.79 0.78 6.14
N LEU A 51 -10.73 1.56 5.61
CA LEU A 51 -10.48 2.66 4.70
C LEU A 51 -9.56 3.72 5.32
N THR A 52 -9.82 4.11 6.58
CA THR A 52 -9.01 5.08 7.32
C THR A 52 -7.54 4.65 7.35
N TRP A 53 -7.27 3.38 7.69
CA TRP A 53 -5.91 2.83 7.69
C TRP A 53 -5.29 2.76 6.29
N LEU A 54 -6.08 2.42 5.27
CA LEU A 54 -5.58 2.31 3.89
C LEU A 54 -5.20 3.66 3.30
N VAL A 55 -5.97 4.72 3.58
CA VAL A 55 -5.66 6.09 3.13
C VAL A 55 -4.41 6.62 3.84
N ALA A 56 -4.24 6.32 5.13
CA ALA A 56 -3.09 6.78 5.90
C ALA A 56 -1.73 6.35 5.31
N VAL A 57 -1.69 5.19 4.66
CA VAL A 57 -0.46 4.62 4.08
C VAL A 57 -0.34 4.79 2.56
N GLU A 58 -1.30 5.43 1.90
CA GLU A 58 -1.37 5.50 0.43
C GLU A 58 -0.10 6.09 -0.19
N GLY A 59 0.50 7.09 0.47
CA GLY A 59 1.73 7.73 0.02
C GLY A 59 2.97 6.82 0.00
N ASP A 60 2.97 5.75 0.81
CA ASP A 60 4.10 4.82 0.92
C ASP A 60 4.01 3.65 -0.07
N ILE A 61 2.82 3.41 -0.65
CA ILE A 61 2.55 2.28 -1.53
C ILE A 61 3.43 2.26 -2.78
N PRO A 62 3.71 3.39 -3.48
CA PRO A 62 4.60 3.36 -4.64
C PRO A 62 6.02 2.84 -4.34
N ALA A 63 6.51 3.01 -3.11
CA ALA A 63 7.82 2.54 -2.67
C ALA A 63 7.79 1.13 -2.04
N ALA A 64 6.59 0.59 -1.80
CA ALA A 64 6.40 -0.70 -1.15
C ALA A 64 6.79 -1.88 -2.05
N THR A 65 6.94 -3.08 -1.46
CA THR A 65 7.17 -4.30 -2.25
C THR A 65 5.95 -4.64 -3.12
N PRO A 66 6.11 -5.33 -4.27
CA PRO A 66 4.97 -5.74 -5.11
C PRO A 66 3.90 -6.53 -4.35
N ALA A 67 4.31 -7.35 -3.37
CA ALA A 67 3.38 -8.08 -2.52
C ALA A 67 2.54 -7.15 -1.62
N GLN A 68 3.15 -6.11 -1.05
CA GLN A 68 2.44 -5.11 -0.25
C GLN A 68 1.55 -4.23 -1.13
N GLN A 69 2.03 -3.83 -2.32
CA GLN A 69 1.23 -3.08 -3.28
C GLN A 69 -0.03 -3.84 -3.68
N ALA A 70 0.10 -5.10 -4.13
CA ALA A 70 -1.03 -5.95 -4.48
C ALA A 70 -2.00 -6.15 -3.31
N THR A 71 -1.47 -6.37 -2.10
CA THR A 71 -2.26 -6.47 -0.87
C THR A 71 -3.07 -5.21 -0.60
N TRP A 72 -2.42 -4.04 -0.65
CA TRP A 72 -3.06 -2.76 -0.39
C TRP A 72 -4.16 -2.48 -1.41
N HIS A 73 -3.87 -2.64 -2.71
CA HIS A 73 -4.84 -2.44 -3.78
C HIS A 73 -6.04 -3.39 -3.66
N TYR A 74 -5.81 -4.66 -3.29
CA TYR A 74 -6.89 -5.60 -3.05
C TYR A 74 -7.77 -5.15 -1.88
N LEU A 75 -7.17 -4.78 -0.74
CA LEU A 75 -7.91 -4.34 0.44
C LEU A 75 -8.66 -3.02 0.18
N ARG A 76 -8.04 -2.06 -0.50
CA ARG A 76 -8.65 -0.80 -0.93
C ARG A 76 -9.85 -1.05 -1.83
N GLY A 77 -9.67 -1.84 -2.89
CA GLY A 77 -10.73 -2.14 -3.84
C GLY A 77 -11.89 -2.93 -3.24
N MET A 78 -11.60 -3.95 -2.42
CA MET A 78 -12.65 -4.71 -1.72
C MET A 78 -13.36 -3.85 -0.67
N THR A 79 -12.66 -2.98 0.04
CA THR A 79 -13.28 -2.06 1.00
C THR A 79 -14.25 -1.13 0.29
N GLU A 80 -13.83 -0.53 -0.83
CA GLU A 80 -14.70 0.33 -1.65
C GLU A 80 -15.89 -0.44 -2.23
N TYR A 81 -15.68 -1.68 -2.65
CA TYR A 81 -16.76 -2.55 -3.11
C TYR A 81 -17.82 -2.75 -2.01
N ARG A 82 -17.39 -3.00 -0.77
CA ARG A 82 -18.28 -3.21 0.38
C ARG A 82 -18.99 -1.93 0.82
N LEU A 83 -18.40 -0.77 0.58
CA LEU A 83 -19.02 0.54 0.80
C LEU A 83 -19.92 0.99 -0.36
N GLY A 84 -19.96 0.25 -1.47
CA GLY A 84 -20.79 0.55 -2.64
C GLY A 84 -20.15 1.50 -3.65
N HIS A 85 -18.88 1.88 -3.47
CA HIS A 85 -18.14 2.74 -4.39
C HIS A 85 -17.58 1.92 -5.56
N ARG A 86 -18.45 1.51 -6.48
CA ARG A 86 -18.14 0.53 -7.55
C ARG A 86 -17.01 0.97 -8.50
N GLY A 87 -16.91 2.27 -8.80
CA GLY A 87 -15.85 2.82 -9.66
C GLY A 87 -14.46 2.70 -9.04
N GLU A 88 -14.29 3.16 -7.80
CA GLU A 88 -13.06 3.03 -7.02
C GLU A 88 -12.69 1.57 -6.78
N ALA A 89 -13.70 0.75 -6.43
CA ALA A 89 -13.53 -0.69 -6.27
C ALA A 89 -12.90 -1.32 -7.52
N ARG A 90 -13.47 -1.04 -8.70
CA ARG A 90 -12.96 -1.56 -9.97
C ARG A 90 -11.53 -1.07 -10.22
N HIS A 91 -11.27 0.22 -10.03
CA HIS A 91 -9.94 0.80 -10.25
C HIS A 91 -8.87 0.07 -9.43
N TYR A 92 -9.06 -0.01 -8.12
CA TYR A 92 -8.06 -0.61 -7.24
C TYR A 92 -7.98 -2.14 -7.39
N LEU A 93 -9.09 -2.84 -7.64
CA LEU A 93 -9.05 -4.28 -7.93
C LEU A 93 -8.32 -4.57 -9.25
N ALA A 94 -8.46 -3.73 -10.27
CA ALA A 94 -7.68 -3.87 -11.51
C ALA A 94 -6.17 -3.72 -11.24
N LEU A 95 -5.76 -2.74 -10.42
CA LEU A 95 -4.36 -2.59 -10.02
C LEU A 95 -3.85 -3.79 -9.23
N ALA A 96 -4.64 -4.32 -8.29
CA ALA A 96 -4.29 -5.53 -7.54
C ALA A 96 -4.07 -6.73 -8.47
N HIS A 97 -4.92 -6.87 -9.49
CA HIS A 97 -4.81 -7.94 -10.49
C HIS A 97 -3.53 -7.81 -11.33
N VAL A 98 -3.23 -6.61 -11.84
CA VAL A 98 -2.03 -6.35 -12.64
C VAL A 98 -0.75 -6.57 -11.83
N ILE A 99 -0.66 -5.99 -10.63
CA ILE A 99 0.54 -6.06 -9.79
C ILE A 99 0.74 -7.47 -9.22
N GLY A 100 -0.34 -8.15 -8.85
CA GLY A 100 -0.28 -9.54 -8.40
C GLY A 100 0.17 -10.50 -9.49
N GLY A 101 -0.15 -10.21 -10.75
CA GLY A 101 0.16 -11.05 -11.90
C GLY A 101 -0.44 -12.46 -11.81
N GLU A 102 -0.01 -13.36 -12.69
CA GLU A 102 -0.54 -14.75 -12.75
C GLU A 102 -0.37 -15.53 -11.44
N ARG A 103 0.73 -15.28 -10.73
CA ARG A 103 1.00 -15.92 -9.44
C ARG A 103 0.19 -15.31 -8.30
N GLY A 104 -0.35 -14.10 -8.47
CA GLY A 104 -1.04 -13.32 -7.44
C GLY A 104 -0.14 -13.06 -6.22
N VAL A 105 1.04 -12.50 -6.47
CA VAL A 105 2.02 -12.15 -5.43
C VAL A 105 1.35 -11.28 -4.35
N GLY A 106 1.55 -11.63 -3.09
CA GLY A 106 0.96 -10.92 -1.95
C GLY A 106 -0.51 -11.25 -1.66
N LEU A 107 -1.18 -12.01 -2.52
CA LEU A 107 -2.59 -12.37 -2.35
C LEU A 107 -2.75 -13.83 -1.95
N GLN A 108 -3.56 -14.08 -0.92
CA GLN A 108 -3.95 -15.43 -0.53
C GLN A 108 -4.80 -16.09 -1.64
N PRO A 109 -4.79 -17.43 -1.77
CA PRO A 109 -5.57 -18.13 -2.79
C PRO A 109 -7.05 -17.71 -2.85
N GLU A 110 -7.67 -17.54 -1.69
CA GLU A 110 -9.06 -17.12 -1.54
C GLU A 110 -9.25 -15.70 -2.07
N TRP A 111 -8.33 -14.79 -1.72
CA TRP A 111 -8.36 -13.40 -2.17
C TRP A 111 -8.20 -13.30 -3.69
N ARG A 112 -7.36 -14.13 -4.30
CA ARG A 112 -7.21 -14.18 -5.77
C ARG A 112 -8.50 -14.61 -6.45
N ARG A 113 -9.20 -15.61 -5.90
CA ARG A 113 -10.50 -16.05 -6.41
C ARG A 113 -11.54 -14.94 -6.28
N THR A 114 -11.66 -14.34 -5.10
CA THR A 114 -12.60 -13.23 -4.86
C THR A 114 -12.29 -12.05 -5.78
N LEU A 115 -11.03 -11.66 -5.92
CA LEU A 115 -10.58 -10.61 -6.82
C LEU A 115 -11.06 -10.86 -8.25
N ALA A 116 -10.84 -12.06 -8.79
CA ALA A 116 -11.23 -12.39 -10.16
C ALA A 116 -12.75 -12.32 -10.36
N ILE A 117 -13.54 -12.84 -9.41
CA ILE A 117 -15.00 -12.81 -9.47
C ILE A 117 -15.53 -11.38 -9.41
N THR A 118 -15.12 -10.62 -8.39
CA THR A 118 -15.61 -9.25 -8.15
C THR A 118 -15.18 -8.31 -9.27
N LEU A 119 -13.95 -8.45 -9.79
CA LEU A 119 -13.51 -7.62 -10.91
C LEU A 119 -14.26 -7.94 -12.20
N ALA A 120 -14.61 -9.21 -12.46
CA ALA A 120 -15.42 -9.60 -13.61
C ALA A 120 -16.85 -9.03 -13.50
N GLU A 121 -17.47 -9.13 -12.33
CA GLU A 121 -18.77 -8.50 -12.02
C GLU A 121 -18.73 -7.00 -12.33
N LEU A 122 -17.81 -6.26 -11.70
CA LEU A 122 -17.68 -4.81 -11.85
C LEU A 122 -17.33 -4.37 -13.27
N SER A 123 -16.70 -5.23 -14.07
CA SER A 123 -16.38 -4.95 -15.46
C SER A 123 -17.56 -5.18 -16.40
N SER A 124 -18.46 -6.09 -16.04
CA SER A 124 -19.67 -6.42 -16.81
C SER A 124 -20.80 -5.40 -16.63
N GLU A 125 -20.78 -4.65 -15.53
CA GLU A 125 -21.74 -3.59 -15.20
C GLU A 125 -21.59 -2.31 -16.01
N LEU A 126 -20.72 -2.32 -17.02
CA LEU A 126 -20.65 -1.29 -18.06
C LEU A 126 -21.40 -1.74 -19.32
N PRO A 127 -22.74 -1.82 -19.34
CA PRO A 127 -23.48 -1.89 -20.60
C PRO A 127 -23.47 -0.48 -21.21
N GLY A 128 -22.50 -0.23 -22.08
CA GLY A 128 -22.53 0.89 -23.00
C GLY A 128 -22.25 2.27 -22.40
N SER A 129 -21.17 2.87 -22.89
CA SER A 129 -21.22 4.22 -23.42
C SER A 129 -22.27 4.32 -24.54
N THR A 130 -23.55 4.05 -24.23
CA THR A 130 -24.65 4.36 -25.13
C THR A 130 -24.96 5.84 -24.96
N GLU A 131 -24.37 6.66 -25.82
CA GLU A 131 -25.06 7.86 -26.28
C GLU A 131 -25.63 7.58 -27.69
N PRO A 132 -26.86 8.07 -27.98
CA PRO A 132 -27.55 7.88 -29.25
C PRO A 132 -26.92 8.62 -30.43
#